data_AF-A0A520FVC3-F1
#
_entry.id   AF-A0A520FVC3-F1
#
_cell.length_a   1.000
_cell.length_b   1.000
_cell.length_c   1.000
_cell.angle_alpha   90.00
_cell.angle_beta   90.00
_cell.angle_gamma   90.00
#
_symmetry.space_group_name_H-M   'P 1'
#
loop_
_entity.id
_entity.type
_entity.pdbx_description
1 polymer ?
#
loop_
_entity_poly.entity_id
_entity_poly.type
_entity_poly.pdbx_seq_one_letter_code
_entity_poly.pdbx_strand_id
1 'polypeptide(L)'
;MTRSKHYSAERRRLLVGGAAAMLLSLGSVQAGAAATAWGWPAPHEKVSEKSIAWLKEKGWWPIQVAFQAPWSGQNTVNIVMDRMGLMKQRGVEAKWTAFASGPAINEVLISGRYQAGSGGNFPFTTLVDRRIPVKAIAIES
;
A
#
# COMPACT_ATOMS: atom_id res chain seq x y z
N MET A 1 23.72 -45.72 41.43
CA MET A 1 23.20 -46.44 40.24
C MET A 1 22.75 -45.41 39.22
N THR A 2 23.55 -45.18 38.18
CA THR A 2 23.21 -44.24 37.08
C THR A 2 23.43 -45.00 35.77
N ARG A 3 22.35 -45.48 35.14
CA ARG A 3 22.41 -46.18 33.84
C ARG A 3 22.66 -45.15 32.74
N SER A 4 23.88 -45.14 32.19
CA SER A 4 24.17 -44.46 30.92
C SER A 4 23.43 -45.19 29.79
N LYS A 5 22.48 -44.50 29.13
CA LYS A 5 21.81 -45.02 27.94
C LYS A 5 22.75 -44.88 26.75
N HIS A 6 23.45 -45.95 26.38
CA HIS A 6 24.19 -46.00 25.12
C HIS A 6 23.24 -46.19 23.94
N TYR A 7 22.89 -45.10 23.27
CA TYR A 7 22.19 -45.14 21.99
C TYR A 7 23.13 -45.68 20.89
N SER A 8 22.66 -46.63 20.09
CA SER A 8 23.41 -47.24 18.98
C SER A 8 23.79 -46.21 17.92
N ALA A 9 24.86 -46.48 17.17
CA ALA A 9 25.36 -45.60 16.11
C ALA A 9 24.29 -45.28 15.05
N GLU A 10 23.39 -46.21 14.77
CA GLU A 10 22.25 -46.00 13.85
C GLU A 10 21.21 -45.04 14.40
N ARG A 11 20.89 -45.11 15.70
CA ARG A 11 19.98 -44.13 16.33
C ARG A 11 20.58 -42.74 16.35
N ARG A 12 21.89 -42.61 16.52
CA ARG A 12 22.59 -41.31 16.40
C ARG A 12 22.53 -40.78 14.97
N ARG A 13 22.74 -41.63 13.96
CA ARG A 13 22.64 -41.25 12.54
C ARG A 13 21.22 -40.82 12.15
N LEU A 14 20.19 -41.51 12.63
CA LEU A 14 18.78 -41.14 12.41
C LEU A 14 18.41 -39.83 13.10
N LEU A 15 18.88 -39.59 14.33
CA LEU A 15 18.62 -38.34 15.05
C LEU A 15 19.35 -37.15 14.42
N VAL A 16 20.59 -37.34 13.95
CA VAL A 16 21.36 -36.30 13.25
C VAL A 16 20.79 -36.02 11.85
N GLY A 17 20.36 -37.06 11.12
CA GLY A 17 19.69 -36.90 9.82
C GLY A 17 18.34 -36.18 9.92
N GLY A 18 17.54 -36.51 10.95
CA GLY A 18 16.27 -35.84 11.21
C GLY A 18 16.43 -34.37 11.64
N ALA A 19 17.45 -34.06 12.43
CA ALA A 19 17.76 -32.67 12.81
C ALA A 19 18.26 -31.83 11.63
N ALA A 20 19.08 -32.39 10.74
CA ALA A 20 19.54 -31.72 9.53
C ALA A 20 18.38 -31.45 8.54
N ALA A 21 17.44 -32.40 8.41
CA ALA A 21 16.24 -32.22 7.58
C ALA A 21 15.28 -31.15 8.15
N MET A 22 15.18 -31.02 9.48
CA MET A 22 14.38 -29.96 10.13
C MET A 22 15.02 -28.57 10.05
N LEU A 23 16.35 -28.48 9.95
CA LEU A 23 17.04 -27.19 9.74
C LEU A 23 16.92 -26.70 8.29
N LEU A 24 16.76 -27.60 7.32
CA LEU A 24 16.51 -27.27 5.91
C LEU A 24 15.04 -26.90 5.63
N SER A 25 14.11 -27.26 6.53
CA SER A 25 12.69 -26.87 6.44
C SER A 25 12.34 -25.63 7.26
N LEU A 26 13.31 -25.02 7.95
CA LEU A 26 13.21 -23.63 8.36
C LEU A 26 13.23 -22.79 7.09
N GLY A 27 12.03 -22.55 6.56
CA GLY A 27 11.81 -21.76 5.36
C GLY A 27 12.69 -20.53 5.40
N SER A 28 13.28 -20.21 4.24
CA SER A 28 13.99 -18.97 3.99
C SER A 28 13.24 -17.84 4.66
N VAL A 29 13.79 -17.33 5.78
CA VAL A 29 13.37 -16.04 6.31
C VAL A 29 13.71 -15.08 5.18
N GLN A 30 12.70 -14.70 4.40
CA GLN A 30 12.88 -13.72 3.34
C GLN A 30 13.42 -12.48 4.05
N ALA A 31 14.69 -12.17 3.81
CA ALA A 31 15.30 -10.96 4.31
C ALA A 31 14.35 -9.82 3.96
N GLY A 32 13.88 -9.09 4.99
CA GLY A 32 12.95 -7.99 4.80
C GLY A 32 13.49 -7.08 3.71
N ALA A 33 12.65 -6.73 2.74
CA ALA A 33 13.03 -5.90 1.61
C ALA A 33 13.84 -4.69 2.10
N ALA A 34 15.08 -4.56 1.61
CA ALA A 34 15.94 -3.46 2.02
C ALA A 34 15.24 -2.13 1.69
N ALA A 35 15.29 -1.19 2.64
CA ALA A 35 14.77 0.15 2.39
C ALA A 35 15.56 0.79 1.25
N THR A 36 14.86 1.41 0.30
CA THR A 36 15.49 2.26 -0.71
C THR A 36 16.09 3.52 -0.06
N ALA A 37 16.84 4.31 -0.83
CA ALA A 37 17.42 5.57 -0.34
C ALA A 37 16.36 6.58 0.18
N TRP A 38 15.11 6.44 -0.26
CA TRP A 38 13.96 7.23 0.19
C TRP A 38 13.03 6.46 1.15
N GLY A 39 13.53 5.38 1.76
CA GLY A 39 12.88 4.68 2.87
C GLY A 39 11.79 3.66 2.48
N TRP A 40 11.38 3.60 1.22
CA TRP A 40 10.31 2.69 0.79
C TRP A 40 10.88 1.34 0.30
N PRO A 41 10.40 0.17 0.76
CA PRO A 41 10.97 -1.12 0.38
C PRO A 41 10.68 -1.51 -1.09
N ALA A 42 11.66 -2.17 -1.72
CA ALA A 42 11.54 -2.75 -3.06
C ALA A 42 11.86 -4.27 -3.03
N PRO A 43 11.17 -5.12 -3.82
CA PRO A 43 10.11 -4.78 -4.77
C PRO A 43 8.82 -4.34 -4.05
N HIS A 44 8.04 -3.48 -4.70
CA HIS A 44 6.80 -2.97 -4.11
C HIS A 44 5.73 -4.06 -4.03
N GLU A 45 5.16 -4.23 -2.84
CA GLU A 45 4.03 -5.14 -2.64
C GLU A 45 2.84 -4.72 -3.52
N LYS A 46 2.36 -5.68 -4.31
CA LYS A 46 1.21 -5.49 -5.19
C LYS A 46 -0.09 -5.45 -4.37
N VAL A 47 -1.03 -4.62 -4.82
CA VAL A 47 -2.39 -4.66 -4.28
C VAL A 47 -3.02 -6.00 -4.68
N SER A 48 -3.79 -6.59 -3.75
CA SER A 48 -4.40 -7.89 -3.98
C SER A 48 -5.35 -7.88 -5.19
N GLU A 49 -5.39 -8.99 -5.93
CA GLU A 49 -6.28 -9.15 -7.08
C GLU A 49 -7.76 -8.99 -6.69
N LYS A 50 -8.13 -9.47 -5.48
CA LYS A 50 -9.48 -9.32 -4.93
C LYS A 50 -9.88 -7.86 -4.77
N SER A 51 -8.96 -7.02 -4.26
CA SER A 51 -9.21 -5.58 -4.12
C SER A 51 -9.35 -4.90 -5.48
N ILE A 52 -8.54 -5.27 -6.46
CA ILE A 52 -8.63 -4.74 -7.84
C ILE A 52 -9.96 -5.14 -8.49
N ALA A 53 -10.36 -6.41 -8.36
CA ALA A 53 -11.63 -6.91 -8.88
C ALA A 53 -12.82 -6.15 -8.27
N TRP A 54 -12.80 -5.94 -6.94
CA TRP A 54 -13.83 -5.17 -6.25
C TRP A 54 -13.91 -3.71 -6.75
N LEU A 55 -12.77 -3.04 -6.95
CA LEU A 55 -12.74 -1.68 -7.51
C LEU A 55 -13.34 -1.61 -8.92
N LYS A 56 -13.03 -2.61 -9.77
CA LYS A 56 -13.59 -2.73 -11.12
C LYS A 56 -15.10 -2.95 -11.09
N GLU A 57 -15.59 -3.84 -10.22
CA GLU A 57 -17.02 -4.10 -10.03
C GLU A 57 -17.79 -2.83 -9.60
N LYS A 58 -17.17 -1.98 -8.77
CA LYS A 58 -17.74 -0.68 -8.39
C LYS A 58 -17.70 0.38 -9.49
N GLY A 59 -17.07 0.11 -10.64
CA GLY A 59 -16.85 1.10 -11.69
C GLY A 59 -15.85 2.19 -11.28
N TRP A 60 -15.02 1.93 -10.27
CA TRP A 60 -14.03 2.87 -9.73
C TRP A 60 -12.62 2.65 -10.30
N TRP A 61 -12.51 1.83 -11.35
CA TRP A 61 -11.26 1.55 -12.03
C TRP A 61 -11.24 2.18 -13.43
N PRO A 62 -10.17 2.90 -13.82
CA PRO A 62 -9.03 3.29 -12.98
C PRO A 62 -9.45 4.27 -11.87
N ILE A 63 -8.69 4.29 -10.77
CA ILE A 63 -8.98 5.21 -9.65
C ILE A 63 -8.76 6.65 -10.13
N GLN A 64 -9.76 7.50 -9.91
CA GLN A 64 -9.68 8.91 -10.27
C GLN A 64 -9.27 9.73 -9.04
N VAL A 65 -8.16 10.46 -9.15
CA VAL A 65 -7.58 11.29 -8.09
C VAL A 65 -7.58 12.76 -8.51
N ALA A 66 -8.25 13.60 -7.74
CA ALA A 66 -8.29 15.04 -7.96
C ALA A 66 -7.28 15.74 -7.05
N PHE A 67 -6.56 16.75 -7.52
CA PHE A 67 -5.67 17.53 -6.66
C PHE A 67 -5.66 19.01 -7.02
N GLN A 68 -5.43 19.86 -6.02
CA GLN A 68 -5.39 21.31 -6.22
C GLN A 68 -3.99 21.73 -6.69
N ALA A 69 -3.90 22.26 -7.92
CA ALA A 69 -2.62 22.58 -8.54
C ALA A 69 -1.89 23.81 -7.98
N PRO A 70 -2.56 24.89 -7.49
CA PRO A 70 -1.84 26.09 -7.04
C PRO A 70 -0.98 25.96 -5.78
N TRP A 71 -1.09 24.89 -4.99
CA TRP A 71 -0.36 24.74 -3.73
C TRP A 71 0.79 23.76 -3.87
N SER A 72 2.02 24.27 -3.74
CA SER A 72 3.24 23.49 -3.99
C SER A 72 3.41 22.28 -3.06
N GLY A 73 3.05 22.36 -1.78
CA GLY A 73 3.09 21.19 -0.88
C GLY A 73 2.12 20.11 -1.36
N GLN A 74 0.83 20.46 -1.36
CA GLN A 74 -0.29 19.55 -1.67
C GLN A 74 -0.20 18.95 -3.08
N ASN A 75 0.29 19.71 -4.06
CA ASN A 75 0.41 19.22 -5.43
C ASN A 75 1.66 18.33 -5.62
N THR A 76 2.73 18.51 -4.84
CA THR A 76 3.99 17.79 -5.05
C THR A 76 3.79 16.30 -4.87
N VAL A 77 3.10 15.88 -3.81
CA VAL A 77 2.79 14.46 -3.58
C VAL A 77 2.05 13.86 -4.77
N ASN A 78 1.04 14.56 -5.28
CA ASN A 78 0.22 14.08 -6.40
C ASN A 78 1.02 14.01 -7.71
N ILE A 79 1.85 15.01 -8.00
CA ILE A 79 2.72 15.03 -9.18
C ILE A 79 3.75 13.91 -9.11
N VAL A 80 4.39 13.70 -7.95
CA VAL A 80 5.37 12.63 -7.76
C VAL A 80 4.70 11.26 -7.93
N MET A 81 3.54 11.05 -7.32
CA MET A 81 2.75 9.82 -7.45
C MET A 81 2.44 9.47 -8.91
N ASP A 82 2.03 10.46 -9.71
CA ASP A 82 1.72 10.32 -11.13
C ASP A 82 2.99 10.09 -11.96
N ARG A 83 3.98 11.00 -11.87
CA ARG A 83 5.20 10.99 -12.70
C ARG A 83 6.08 9.78 -12.47
N MET A 84 6.18 9.31 -11.23
CA MET A 84 6.93 8.10 -10.90
C MET A 84 6.09 6.82 -11.09
N GLY A 85 4.78 6.95 -11.35
CA GLY A 85 3.88 5.83 -11.54
C GLY A 85 3.79 4.92 -10.31
N LEU A 86 3.83 5.49 -9.09
CA LEU A 86 3.97 4.72 -7.85
C LEU A 86 2.79 3.75 -7.62
N MET A 87 1.57 4.13 -8.03
CA MET A 87 0.41 3.22 -7.99
C MET A 87 0.56 2.07 -9.00
N LYS A 88 1.06 2.36 -10.21
CA LYS A 88 1.31 1.36 -11.25
C LYS A 88 2.36 0.36 -10.81
N GLN A 89 3.39 0.82 -10.09
CA GLN A 89 4.39 -0.06 -9.48
C GLN A 89 3.78 -1.05 -8.48
N ARG A 90 2.62 -0.73 -7.88
CA ARG A 90 1.81 -1.62 -7.03
C ARG A 90 0.68 -2.35 -7.76
N GLY A 91 0.61 -2.25 -9.09
CA GLY A 91 -0.43 -2.88 -9.90
C GLY A 91 -1.76 -2.13 -9.92
N VAL A 92 -1.79 -0.86 -9.50
CA VAL A 92 -2.99 -0.02 -9.50
C VAL A 92 -2.96 0.99 -10.63
N GLU A 93 -4.01 1.01 -11.44
CA GLU A 93 -4.23 2.07 -12.41
C GLU A 93 -4.96 3.23 -11.74
N ALA A 94 -4.39 4.41 -11.87
CA ALA A 94 -4.98 5.64 -11.38
C ALA A 94 -4.70 6.77 -12.37
N LYS A 95 -5.56 7.78 -12.34
CA LYS A 95 -5.43 9.01 -13.13
C LYS A 95 -5.48 10.21 -12.19
N TRP A 96 -4.45 11.04 -12.27
CA TRP A 96 -4.35 12.29 -11.53
C TRP A 96 -4.85 13.43 -12.40
N THR A 97 -5.80 14.20 -11.88
CA THR A 97 -6.32 15.38 -12.55
C THR A 97 -6.14 16.59 -11.67
N ALA A 98 -5.43 17.58 -12.23
CA ALA A 98 -5.25 18.88 -11.62
C ALA A 98 -6.53 19.70 -11.70
N PHE A 99 -6.90 20.33 -10.60
CA PHE A 99 -7.99 21.31 -10.52
C PHE A 99 -7.44 22.64 -10.03
N ALA A 100 -8.08 23.73 -10.49
CA ALA A 100 -7.67 25.09 -10.13
C ALA A 100 -7.94 25.40 -8.64
N SER A 101 -8.91 24.72 -8.02
CA SER A 101 -9.33 25.05 -6.66
C SER A 101 -9.98 23.87 -5.94
N GLY A 102 -9.99 23.96 -4.61
CA GLY A 102 -10.67 23.04 -3.72
C GLY A 102 -12.18 22.86 -3.97
N PRO A 103 -12.97 23.93 -4.18
CA PRO A 103 -14.38 23.80 -4.55
C PRO A 103 -14.61 22.94 -5.79
N ALA A 104 -13.78 23.07 -6.83
CA ALA A 104 -13.89 22.23 -8.03
C ALA A 104 -13.62 20.74 -7.73
N ILE A 105 -12.72 20.46 -6.77
CA ILE A 105 -12.47 19.09 -6.28
C ILE A 105 -13.71 18.55 -5.55
N ASN A 106 -14.36 19.37 -4.72
CA ASN A 106 -15.56 18.95 -4.00
C ASN A 106 -16.69 18.54 -4.95
N GLU A 107 -16.91 19.28 -6.04
CA GLU A 107 -17.94 18.94 -7.04
C GLU A 107 -17.73 17.54 -7.64
N VAL A 108 -16.48 17.21 -7.96
CA VAL A 108 -16.16 15.92 -8.58
C VAL A 108 -16.13 14.76 -7.59
N LEU A 109 -15.86 15.04 -6.31
CA LEU A 109 -16.02 14.07 -5.22
C LEU A 109 -17.49 13.80 -4.90
N ILE A 110 -18.31 14.85 -4.75
CA ILE A 110 -19.74 14.73 -4.42
C ILE A 110 -20.49 14.00 -5.53
N SER A 111 -20.15 14.25 -6.80
CA SER A 111 -20.74 13.55 -7.93
C SER A 111 -20.26 12.10 -8.09
N GLY A 112 -19.33 11.62 -7.25
CA GLY A 112 -18.76 10.27 -7.32
C GLY A 112 -17.86 10.03 -8.53
N ARG A 113 -17.55 11.07 -9.31
CA ARG A 113 -16.67 10.97 -10.48
C ARG A 113 -15.21 10.70 -10.07
N TYR A 114 -14.83 11.16 -8.88
CA TYR A 114 -13.50 10.96 -8.30
C TYR A 114 -13.62 10.26 -6.95
N GLN A 115 -12.71 9.33 -6.67
CA GLN A 115 -12.72 8.54 -5.43
C GLN A 115 -11.82 9.14 -4.35
N ALA A 116 -10.80 9.92 -4.74
CA ALA A 116 -9.88 10.58 -3.83
C ALA A 116 -9.61 12.03 -4.26
N GLY A 117 -9.39 12.90 -3.28
CA GLY A 117 -9.11 14.31 -3.50
C GLY A 117 -8.06 14.86 -2.54
N SER A 118 -7.14 15.68 -3.05
CA SER A 118 -6.21 16.51 -2.29
C SER A 118 -6.56 17.98 -2.47
N GLY A 119 -7.34 18.55 -1.55
CA GLY A 119 -7.88 19.92 -1.66
C GLY A 119 -7.54 20.85 -0.49
N GLY A 120 -6.82 20.39 0.53
CA GLY A 120 -6.53 21.19 1.72
C GLY A 120 -7.67 21.21 2.75
N ASN A 121 -7.47 21.98 3.83
CA ASN A 121 -8.34 21.99 5.00
C ASN A 121 -9.75 22.51 4.69
N PHE A 122 -9.88 23.70 4.09
CA PHE A 122 -11.19 24.33 3.88
C PHE A 122 -12.14 23.51 2.99
N PRO A 123 -11.69 22.93 1.86
CA PRO A 123 -12.56 22.08 1.05
C PRO A 123 -12.97 20.80 1.77
N PHE A 124 -12.05 20.17 2.52
CA PHE A 124 -12.36 18.97 3.30
C PHE A 124 -13.36 19.26 4.42
N THR A 125 -13.14 20.29 5.23
CA THR A 125 -14.09 20.66 6.30
C THR A 125 -15.44 21.07 5.74
N THR A 126 -15.49 21.71 4.57
CA THR A 126 -16.76 22.01 3.89
C THR A 126 -17.56 20.73 3.57
N LEU A 127 -16.90 19.65 3.12
CA LEU A 127 -17.58 18.37 2.88
C LEU A 127 -18.14 17.77 4.18
N VAL A 128 -17.37 17.85 5.27
CA VAL A 128 -17.77 17.38 6.60
C VAL A 128 -18.97 18.18 7.12
N ASP A 129 -18.90 19.52 7.07
CA ASP A 129 -19.96 20.41 7.53
C ASP A 129 -21.27 20.18 6.76
N ARG A 130 -21.16 19.85 5.47
CA ARG A 130 -22.29 19.50 4.60
C ARG A 130 -22.75 18.05 4.73
N ARG A 131 -22.18 17.28 5.65
CA ARG A 131 -22.49 15.86 5.90
C ARG A 131 -22.31 14.97 4.66
N ILE A 132 -21.39 15.33 3.77
CA ILE A 132 -21.00 14.47 2.66
C ILE A 132 -20.14 13.32 3.24
N PRO A 133 -20.40 12.06 2.88
CA PRO A 133 -19.68 10.92 3.43
C PRO A 133 -18.25 10.86 2.88
N VAL A 134 -17.32 11.53 3.56
CA VAL A 134 -15.89 11.53 3.24
C VAL A 134 -15.03 11.10 4.41
N LYS A 135 -13.80 10.67 4.12
CA LYS A 135 -12.83 10.25 5.13
C LYS A 135 -11.46 10.83 4.80
N ALA A 136 -10.79 11.39 5.80
CA ALA A 136 -9.38 11.76 5.69
C ALA A 136 -8.51 10.49 5.70
N ILE A 137 -7.64 10.34 4.70
CA ILE A 137 -6.70 9.22 4.57
C ILE A 137 -5.24 9.62 4.86
N ALA A 138 -4.92 10.90 4.69
CA ALA A 138 -3.62 11.49 4.97
C ALA A 138 -3.78 12.98 5.27
N ILE A 139 -2.90 13.54 6.07
CA ILE A 139 -2.79 14.97 6.34
C ILE A 139 -1.35 15.36 6.06
N GLU A 140 -1.19 16.43 5.28
CA GLU A 140 0.08 17.07 5.01
C GLU A 140 0.07 18.43 5.74
N SER A 141 1.12 18.71 6.50
CA SER A 141 1.29 19.91 7.33
C SER A 141 2.54 20.69 6.94
#